data_AF-A0A8S9PRZ6-F1
#
_entry.id   AF-A0A8S9PRZ6-F1
#
_cell.length_a   1.000
_cell.length_b   1.000
_cell.length_c   1.000
_cell.angle_alpha   90.00
_cell.angle_beta   90.00
_cell.angle_gamma   90.00
#
_symmetry.space_group_name_H-M   'P 1'
#
loop_
_entity.id
_entity.type
_entity.pdbx_description
1 polymer ?
#
loop_
_entity_poly.entity_id
_entity_poly.type
_entity_poly.pdbx_seq_one_letter_code
_entity_poly.pdbx_strand_id
1 'polypeptide(L)'
;MGHILGCTEQLFQAGDNGTSETIALKTHLSKKSKRRNSNDGVDASEGQRSKEGGVLNKVKMLTAILKFMVESTEMGLASHFHERMLKFTSAYLKYAISSFDHHSTGKLQFEDADLKDMILCTKSSTSYAGKLINLVMREASRPLFEAFDLANDLLDLLTTVEITLGSAYASKLVTALNPWIPDLVLALGPCFINNNMEEEEEDSYTSRFNHIKLCFPTWLLTCAKLELHEMDDTSESSHLQLPALKRLRDTIVSLVKGNSKVVDGIGYVLLICSAVCIEKKDYSAVLGLLRFLCVKLLSREEEGEDREWKELDTMLVSLPSIYPMIEREIGEERDEEEVRKLEAARELLLPVWTYHVYETGRFRMMEEEEE
;
A
#
# COMPACT_ATOMS: atom_id res chain seq x y z
N MET A 1 -15.29 23.63 2.44
CA MET A 1 -14.33 22.51 2.45
C MET A 1 -13.14 22.74 3.38
N GLY A 2 -12.38 23.84 3.22
CA GLY A 2 -11.14 24.08 3.99
C GLY A 2 -11.27 24.02 5.52
N HIS A 3 -12.33 24.59 6.11
CA HIS A 3 -12.57 24.50 7.55
C HIS A 3 -12.79 23.06 8.04
N ILE A 4 -13.54 22.25 7.28
CA ILE A 4 -13.82 20.86 7.63
C ILE A 4 -12.51 20.06 7.63
N LEU A 5 -11.69 20.22 6.58
CA LEU A 5 -10.38 19.58 6.48
C LEU A 5 -9.44 19.98 7.64
N GLY A 6 -9.37 21.27 7.96
CA GLY A 6 -8.57 21.77 9.09
C GLY A 6 -9.02 21.21 10.44
N CYS A 7 -10.33 21.10 10.68
CA CYS A 7 -10.85 20.46 11.89
C CYS A 7 -10.49 18.96 11.95
N THR A 8 -10.50 18.26 10.82
CA THR A 8 -10.17 16.83 10.79
C THR A 8 -8.67 16.57 10.96
N GLU A 9 -7.80 17.43 10.42
CA GLU A 9 -6.36 17.36 10.66
C GLU A 9 -6.04 17.48 12.16
N GLN A 10 -6.67 18.44 12.85
CA GLN A 10 -6.55 18.58 14.30
C GLN A 10 -7.07 17.35 15.06
N LEU A 11 -8.15 16.73 14.57
CA LEU A 11 -8.73 15.53 15.19
C LEU A 11 -7.77 14.33 15.11
N PHE A 12 -6.99 14.19 14.04
CA PHE A 12 -5.99 13.14 13.92
C PHE A 12 -4.75 13.46 14.78
N GLN A 13 -4.26 14.70 14.75
CA GLN A 13 -3.10 15.13 15.57
C GLN A 13 -3.37 15.03 17.09
N ALA A 14 -4.59 15.32 17.54
CA ALA A 14 -4.96 15.19 18.94
C ALA A 14 -5.00 13.73 19.43
N GLY A 15 -5.16 12.76 18.50
CA GLY A 15 -5.16 11.33 18.80
C GLY A 15 -3.76 10.73 18.98
N ASP A 16 -2.78 11.15 18.16
CA ASP A 16 -1.42 10.60 18.16
C ASP A 16 -0.59 11.01 19.39
N ASN A 17 -0.93 12.13 20.04
CA ASN A 17 -0.27 12.58 21.27
C ASN A 17 -0.54 11.67 22.50
N GLY A 18 -1.37 10.63 22.36
CA GLY A 18 -1.69 9.67 23.42
C GLY A 18 -0.75 8.45 23.53
N THR A 19 0.06 8.18 22.50
CA THR A 19 0.96 7.01 22.44
C THR A 19 2.18 7.34 21.60
N SER A 20 3.15 8.02 22.19
CA SER A 20 4.49 8.13 21.63
C SER A 20 5.50 8.01 22.76
N GLU A 21 6.04 6.81 22.94
CA GLU A 21 7.32 6.63 23.61
C GLU A 21 8.40 7.27 22.73
N THR A 22 8.93 8.36 23.26
CA THR A 22 9.91 9.30 22.73
C THR A 22 11.22 8.70 22.25
N ILE A 23 11.67 9.17 21.08
CA ILE A 23 13.02 9.69 20.80
C ILE A 23 12.74 10.98 19.99
N ALA A 24 13.02 12.23 20.38
CA ALA A 24 14.07 12.80 21.21
C ALA A 24 13.71 14.21 21.73
N LEU A 25 14.51 14.62 22.73
CA LEU A 25 14.83 15.96 23.23
C LEU A 25 13.72 16.91 23.75
N LYS A 26 13.71 16.97 25.09
CA LYS A 26 13.17 18.06 25.92
C LYS A 26 13.70 19.43 25.48
N THR A 27 12.79 20.41 25.42
CA THR A 27 13.04 21.70 26.04
C THR A 27 11.75 22.25 26.65
N HIS A 28 11.93 22.74 27.87
CA HIS A 28 10.94 23.26 28.82
C HIS A 28 9.88 24.19 28.23
N LEU A 29 8.63 24.05 28.70
CA LEU A 29 7.88 25.12 29.36
C LEU A 29 6.74 24.55 30.20
N SER A 30 6.76 24.90 31.48
CA SER A 30 5.87 24.43 32.53
C SER A 30 4.55 25.20 32.53
N LYS A 31 3.41 24.48 32.60
CA LYS A 31 2.21 25.01 33.26
C LYS A 31 1.42 23.87 33.90
N LYS A 32 1.38 23.93 35.23
CA LYS A 32 0.66 23.04 36.15
C LYS A 32 -0.81 22.89 35.75
N SER A 33 -1.27 21.65 35.61
CA SER A 33 -2.68 21.31 35.81
C SER A 33 -2.80 20.37 37.02
N LYS A 34 -3.72 20.74 37.90
CA LYS A 34 -3.94 20.20 39.25
C LYS A 34 -4.60 18.82 39.13
N ARG A 35 -3.91 17.76 39.58
CA ARG A 35 -4.55 16.47 39.89
C ARG A 35 -5.66 16.71 40.90
N ARG A 36 -6.90 16.38 40.53
CA ARG A 36 -7.98 16.18 41.48
C ARG A 36 -8.29 14.69 41.46
N ASN A 37 -7.79 13.99 42.47
CA ASN A 37 -8.22 12.64 42.81
C ASN A 37 -9.69 12.73 43.20
N SER A 38 -10.56 12.06 42.45
CA SER A 38 -11.81 11.54 42.97
C SER A 38 -11.73 10.02 42.84
N ASN A 39 -11.69 9.36 43.99
CA ASN A 39 -12.04 7.96 44.11
C ASN A 39 -13.48 7.83 43.61
N ASP A 40 -13.68 7.12 42.52
CA ASP A 40 -14.89 6.37 42.27
C ASP A 40 -14.47 5.09 41.55
N GLY A 41 -14.83 3.95 42.14
CA GLY A 41 -14.72 2.65 41.50
C GLY A 41 -15.70 2.61 40.35
N VAL A 42 -15.28 3.12 39.19
CA VAL A 42 -15.99 2.98 37.92
C VAL A 42 -15.52 1.69 37.29
N ASP A 43 -16.47 0.80 37.03
CA ASP A 43 -16.28 -0.45 36.31
C ASP A 43 -15.36 -0.24 35.11
N ALA A 44 -14.28 -1.02 35.02
CA ALA A 44 -13.38 -1.00 33.87
C ALA A 44 -14.15 -1.23 32.54
N SER A 45 -15.32 -1.88 32.63
CA SER A 45 -16.27 -2.09 31.54
C SER A 45 -16.93 -0.80 31.01
N GLU A 46 -17.32 0.15 31.86
CA GLU A 46 -17.94 1.42 31.40
C GLU A 46 -16.91 2.35 30.73
N GLY A 47 -15.68 2.36 31.24
CA GLY A 47 -14.57 3.09 30.66
C GLY A 47 -14.12 2.54 29.30
N GLN A 48 -14.35 1.26 29.03
CA GLN A 48 -14.02 0.60 27.77
C GLN A 48 -15.15 0.76 26.74
N ARG A 49 -16.41 0.60 27.17
CA ARG A 49 -17.60 0.83 26.33
C ARG A 49 -17.72 2.27 25.83
N SER A 50 -17.34 3.25 26.65
CA SER A 50 -17.28 4.67 26.25
C SER A 50 -16.18 4.97 25.22
N LYS A 51 -15.08 4.22 25.24
CA LYS A 51 -14.00 4.32 24.23
C LYS A 51 -14.42 3.69 22.91
N GLU A 52 -15.04 2.51 22.94
CA GLU A 52 -15.52 1.79 21.74
C GLU A 52 -16.65 2.54 21.03
N GLY A 53 -17.63 3.05 21.79
CA GLY A 53 -18.66 3.95 21.25
C GLY A 53 -18.07 5.24 20.65
N GLY A 54 -16.96 5.74 21.22
CA GLY A 54 -16.20 6.85 20.67
C GLY A 54 -15.58 6.53 19.30
N VAL A 55 -14.99 5.34 19.14
CA VAL A 55 -14.42 4.88 17.86
C VAL A 55 -15.49 4.75 16.79
N LEU A 56 -16.59 4.06 17.08
CA LEU A 56 -17.69 3.88 16.11
C LEU A 56 -18.29 5.22 15.67
N ASN A 57 -18.53 6.14 16.61
CA ASN A 57 -19.05 7.46 16.31
C ASN A 57 -18.08 8.27 15.44
N LYS A 58 -16.77 8.16 15.70
CA LYS A 58 -15.74 8.78 14.86
C LYS A 58 -15.74 8.19 13.45
N VAL A 59 -15.84 6.87 13.29
CA VAL A 59 -15.95 6.21 11.97
C VAL A 59 -17.20 6.68 11.21
N LYS A 60 -18.37 6.73 11.88
CA LYS A 60 -19.63 7.22 11.29
C LYS A 60 -19.50 8.67 10.82
N MET A 61 -18.92 9.53 11.64
CA MET A 61 -18.67 10.95 11.31
C MET A 61 -17.72 11.09 10.12
N LEU A 62 -16.58 10.39 10.14
CA LEU A 62 -15.58 10.44 9.05
C LEU A 62 -16.14 9.91 7.73
N THR A 63 -16.98 8.87 7.78
CA THR A 63 -17.73 8.36 6.61
C THR A 63 -18.64 9.43 6.02
N ALA A 64 -19.39 10.15 6.86
CA ALA A 64 -20.28 11.21 6.40
C ALA A 64 -19.50 12.40 5.80
N ILE A 65 -18.36 12.75 6.39
CA ILE A 65 -17.46 13.79 5.87
C ILE A 65 -16.90 13.38 4.50
N LEU A 66 -16.41 12.14 4.36
CA LEU A 66 -15.90 11.61 3.10
C LEU A 66 -16.98 11.62 2.00
N LYS A 67 -18.19 11.18 2.33
CA LYS A 67 -19.34 11.25 1.43
C LYS A 67 -19.56 12.68 0.93
N PHE A 68 -19.63 13.64 1.86
CA PHE A 68 -19.84 15.05 1.53
C PHE A 68 -18.73 15.61 0.64
N MET A 69 -17.47 15.24 0.89
CA MET A 69 -16.33 15.62 0.04
C MET A 69 -16.51 15.12 -1.39
N VAL A 70 -16.79 13.83 -1.56
CA VAL A 70 -16.95 13.20 -2.88
C VAL A 70 -18.13 13.80 -3.64
N GLU A 71 -19.28 14.00 -2.99
CA GLU A 71 -20.44 14.64 -3.60
C GLU A 71 -20.14 16.10 -4.00
N SER A 72 -19.39 16.84 -3.19
CA SER A 72 -18.98 18.21 -3.50
C SER A 72 -18.01 18.27 -4.69
N THR A 73 -17.07 17.32 -4.76
CA THR A 73 -16.13 17.19 -5.88
C THR A 73 -16.84 16.84 -7.17
N GLU A 74 -17.78 15.90 -7.13
CA GLU A 74 -18.59 15.51 -8.28
C GLU A 74 -19.42 16.68 -8.84
N MET A 75 -19.87 17.59 -7.96
CA MET A 75 -20.54 18.84 -8.36
C MET A 75 -19.59 19.93 -8.87
N GLY A 76 -18.28 19.67 -8.91
CA GLY A 76 -17.26 20.63 -9.35
C GLY A 76 -16.96 21.75 -8.34
N LEU A 77 -17.35 21.59 -7.08
CA LEU A 77 -17.24 22.64 -6.05
C LEU A 77 -15.96 22.56 -5.21
N ALA A 78 -15.18 21.48 -5.35
CA ALA A 78 -14.09 21.15 -4.44
C ALA A 78 -12.77 20.73 -5.12
N SER A 79 -12.60 20.98 -6.42
CA SER A 79 -11.41 20.57 -7.18
C SER A 79 -10.09 21.07 -6.57
N HIS A 80 -10.08 22.30 -6.07
CA HIS A 80 -8.93 22.91 -5.39
C HIS A 80 -8.49 22.22 -4.09
N PHE A 81 -9.27 21.27 -3.57
CA PHE A 81 -8.97 20.55 -2.32
C PHE A 81 -8.57 19.09 -2.53
N HIS A 82 -8.35 18.65 -3.78
CA HIS A 82 -8.08 17.25 -4.13
C HIS A 82 -7.00 16.58 -3.28
N GLU A 83 -5.81 17.18 -3.23
CA GLU A 83 -4.69 16.67 -2.43
C GLU A 83 -5.06 16.50 -0.94
N ARG A 84 -5.70 17.52 -0.34
CA ARG A 84 -6.11 17.47 1.07
C ARG A 84 -7.22 16.46 1.32
N MET A 85 -8.14 16.28 0.37
CA MET A 85 -9.20 15.28 0.48
C MET A 85 -8.65 13.85 0.37
N LEU A 86 -7.66 13.61 -0.50
CA LEU A 86 -6.97 12.33 -0.56
C LEU A 86 -6.20 12.04 0.74
N LYS A 87 -5.44 13.01 1.26
CA LYS A 87 -4.73 12.90 2.55
C LYS A 87 -5.69 12.62 3.72
N PHE A 88 -6.81 13.34 3.77
CA PHE A 88 -7.86 13.07 4.75
C PHE A 88 -8.40 11.64 4.63
N THR A 89 -8.68 11.20 3.41
CA THR A 89 -9.23 9.86 3.16
C THR A 89 -8.23 8.79 3.57
N SER A 90 -6.96 8.93 3.18
CA SER A 90 -5.84 8.05 3.60
C SER A 90 -5.76 7.96 5.13
N ALA A 91 -5.71 9.10 5.83
CA ALA A 91 -5.66 9.13 7.29
C ALA A 91 -6.87 8.46 7.94
N TYR A 92 -8.06 8.62 7.36
CA TYR A 92 -9.25 7.93 7.82
C TYR A 92 -9.18 6.42 7.59
N LEU A 93 -8.73 5.94 6.42
CA LEU A 93 -8.59 4.50 6.18
C LEU A 93 -7.56 3.87 7.12
N LYS A 94 -6.42 4.54 7.36
CA LYS A 94 -5.41 4.12 8.35
C LYS A 94 -5.98 4.04 9.77
N TYR A 95 -6.83 5.00 10.14
CA TYR A 95 -7.55 4.94 11.42
C TYR A 95 -8.52 3.74 11.50
N ALA A 96 -9.22 3.42 10.41
CA ALA A 96 -10.09 2.25 10.35
C ALA A 96 -9.29 0.93 10.44
N ILE A 97 -8.18 0.81 9.69
CA ILE A 97 -7.22 -0.31 9.77
C ILE A 97 -6.79 -0.53 11.22
N SER A 98 -6.27 0.52 11.86
CA SER A 98 -5.82 0.45 13.25
C SER A 98 -6.95 0.06 14.22
N SER A 99 -8.19 0.48 13.95
CA SER A 99 -9.35 0.11 14.77
C SER A 99 -9.66 -1.39 14.66
N PHE A 100 -9.56 -1.98 13.46
CA PHE A 100 -9.73 -3.42 13.25
C PHE A 100 -8.58 -4.24 13.85
N ASP A 101 -7.34 -3.77 13.73
CA ASP A 101 -6.17 -4.43 14.36
C ASP A 101 -6.23 -4.38 15.89
N HIS A 102 -6.65 -3.25 16.45
CA HIS A 102 -6.88 -3.15 17.89
C HIS A 102 -8.02 -4.06 18.34
N HIS A 103 -9.03 -4.29 17.51
CA HIS A 103 -10.08 -5.25 17.82
C HIS A 103 -9.56 -6.69 17.84
N SER A 104 -8.81 -7.09 16.81
CA SER A 104 -8.27 -8.47 16.69
C SER A 104 -7.26 -8.80 17.79
N THR A 105 -6.48 -7.81 18.24
CA THR A 105 -5.53 -7.95 19.34
C THR A 105 -6.15 -7.85 20.73
N GLY A 106 -7.48 -7.68 20.83
CA GLY A 106 -8.22 -7.57 22.08
C GLY A 106 -8.05 -6.24 22.82
N LYS A 107 -7.36 -5.26 22.21
CA LYS A 107 -7.21 -3.89 22.73
C LYS A 107 -8.53 -3.08 22.65
N LEU A 108 -9.41 -3.46 21.72
CA LEU A 108 -10.79 -3.00 21.60
C LEU A 108 -11.72 -4.21 21.49
N GLN A 109 -12.91 -4.16 22.08
CA GLN A 109 -13.89 -5.25 22.00
C GLN A 109 -15.23 -4.70 21.53
N PHE A 110 -15.44 -4.69 20.21
CA PHE A 110 -16.73 -4.28 19.67
C PHE A 110 -17.80 -5.34 19.93
N GLU A 111 -19.00 -4.89 20.30
CA GLU A 111 -20.20 -5.74 20.23
C GLU A 111 -20.49 -6.08 18.75
N ASP A 112 -21.10 -7.24 18.48
CA ASP A 112 -21.41 -7.71 17.12
C ASP A 112 -22.21 -6.68 16.29
N ALA A 113 -23.09 -5.92 16.94
CA ALA A 113 -23.87 -4.87 16.29
C ALA A 113 -23.00 -3.68 15.88
N ASP A 114 -22.12 -3.23 16.79
CA ASP A 114 -21.20 -2.12 16.54
C ASP A 114 -20.17 -2.46 15.47
N LEU A 115 -19.68 -3.71 15.45
CA LEU A 115 -18.78 -4.20 14.41
C LEU A 115 -19.48 -4.23 13.04
N LYS A 116 -20.74 -4.66 12.98
CA LYS A 116 -21.53 -4.63 11.73
C LYS A 116 -21.74 -3.21 11.22
N ASP A 117 -22.03 -2.27 12.12
CA ASP A 117 -22.15 -0.85 11.78
C ASP A 117 -20.83 -0.26 11.30
N MET A 118 -19.71 -0.61 11.94
CA MET A 118 -18.37 -0.20 11.54
C MET A 118 -18.02 -0.71 10.14
N ILE A 119 -18.35 -1.98 9.85
CA ILE A 119 -18.14 -2.56 8.52
C ILE A 119 -19.05 -1.91 7.48
N LEU A 120 -20.29 -1.58 7.81
CA LEU A 120 -21.19 -0.88 6.89
C LEU A 120 -20.64 0.51 6.52
N CYS A 121 -20.12 1.24 7.52
CA CYS A 121 -19.44 2.52 7.30
C CYS A 121 -18.21 2.33 6.42
N THR A 122 -17.35 1.38 6.76
CA THR A 122 -16.12 1.05 6.02
C THR A 122 -16.42 0.67 4.58
N LYS A 123 -17.42 -0.18 4.33
CA LYS A 123 -17.89 -0.55 2.99
C LYS A 123 -18.31 0.67 2.17
N SER A 124 -19.05 1.59 2.79
CA SER A 124 -19.48 2.82 2.12
C SER A 124 -18.26 3.69 1.80
N SER A 125 -17.34 3.85 2.76
CA SER A 125 -16.09 4.59 2.61
C SER A 125 -15.18 4.01 1.53
N THR A 126 -15.09 2.69 1.39
CA THR A 126 -14.37 2.02 0.29
C THR A 126 -14.88 2.47 -1.08
N SER A 127 -16.20 2.53 -1.26
CA SER A 127 -16.78 3.00 -2.52
C SER A 127 -16.53 4.49 -2.74
N TYR A 128 -16.69 5.33 -1.70
CA TYR A 128 -16.42 6.77 -1.82
C TYR A 128 -14.95 7.07 -2.11
N ALA A 129 -14.01 6.35 -1.49
CA ALA A 129 -12.58 6.49 -1.76
C ALA A 129 -12.23 6.08 -3.20
N GLY A 130 -12.77 4.96 -3.69
CA GLY A 130 -12.62 4.57 -5.10
C GLY A 130 -13.18 5.62 -6.07
N LYS A 131 -14.36 6.18 -5.75
CA LYS A 131 -14.94 7.28 -6.51
C LYS A 131 -14.08 8.55 -6.46
N LEU A 132 -13.47 8.87 -5.31
CA LEU A 132 -12.57 10.00 -5.17
C LEU A 132 -11.33 9.84 -6.06
N ILE A 133 -10.71 8.66 -6.07
CA ILE A 133 -9.60 8.34 -6.98
C ILE A 133 -10.04 8.57 -8.43
N ASN A 134 -11.18 8.01 -8.85
CA ASN A 134 -11.71 8.21 -10.20
C ASN A 134 -11.91 9.70 -10.56
N LEU A 135 -12.47 10.49 -9.65
CA LEU A 135 -12.71 11.93 -9.88
C LEU A 135 -11.38 12.70 -10.03
N VAL A 136 -10.41 12.44 -9.15
CA VAL A 136 -9.12 13.12 -9.19
C VAL A 136 -8.31 12.70 -10.41
N MET A 137 -8.34 11.42 -10.78
CA MET A 137 -7.59 10.88 -11.92
C MET A 137 -8.09 11.39 -13.28
N ARG A 138 -9.29 11.98 -13.34
CA ARG A 138 -9.82 12.62 -14.57
C ARG A 138 -9.24 14.01 -14.82
N GLU A 139 -8.69 14.68 -13.81
CA GLU A 139 -8.18 16.04 -13.95
C GLU A 139 -6.76 16.08 -14.51
N ALA A 140 -6.35 17.25 -15.04
CA ALA A 140 -5.05 17.44 -15.68
C ALA A 140 -3.90 17.62 -14.67
N SER A 141 -4.15 18.26 -13.53
CA SER A 141 -3.18 18.43 -12.43
C SER A 141 -3.47 17.41 -11.33
N ARG A 142 -2.74 16.30 -11.32
CA ARG A 142 -3.04 15.15 -10.45
C ARG A 142 -2.10 15.12 -9.24
N PRO A 143 -2.62 15.02 -8.00
CA PRO A 143 -1.83 14.68 -6.82
C PRO A 143 -1.49 13.18 -6.85
N LEU A 144 -0.44 12.82 -7.61
CA LEU A 144 -0.14 11.44 -8.01
C LEU A 144 0.29 10.56 -6.82
N PHE A 145 1.06 11.10 -5.87
CA PHE A 145 1.46 10.38 -4.66
C PHE A 145 0.28 10.12 -3.73
N GLU A 146 -0.59 11.11 -3.52
CA GLU A 146 -1.74 10.94 -2.64
C GLU A 146 -2.78 9.96 -3.21
N ALA A 147 -2.93 9.91 -4.54
CA ALA A 147 -3.80 8.92 -5.19
C ALA A 147 -3.21 7.52 -5.07
N PHE A 148 -1.89 7.37 -5.25
CA PHE A 148 -1.16 6.14 -5.03
C PHE A 148 -1.27 5.66 -3.59
N ASP A 149 -1.06 6.54 -2.61
CA ASP A 149 -1.17 6.22 -1.19
C ASP A 149 -2.58 5.75 -0.84
N LEU A 150 -3.60 6.46 -1.32
CA LEU A 150 -4.99 6.08 -1.06
C LEU A 150 -5.36 4.73 -1.70
N ALA A 151 -4.85 4.45 -2.90
CA ALA A 151 -5.07 3.17 -3.56
C ALA A 151 -4.46 2.01 -2.75
N ASN A 152 -3.25 2.20 -2.24
CA ASN A 152 -2.59 1.23 -1.37
C ASN A 152 -3.31 1.08 -0.02
N ASP A 153 -3.75 2.18 0.60
CA ASP A 153 -4.51 2.15 1.86
C ASP A 153 -5.85 1.40 1.72
N LEU A 154 -6.49 1.45 0.55
CA LEU A 154 -7.69 0.67 0.27
C LEU A 154 -7.43 -0.83 0.22
N LEU A 155 -6.30 -1.23 -0.37
CA LEU A 155 -5.88 -2.63 -0.44
C LEU A 155 -5.38 -3.13 0.91
N ASP A 156 -4.69 -2.29 1.68
CA ASP A 156 -4.29 -2.56 3.06
C ASP A 156 -5.53 -2.76 3.94
N LEU A 157 -6.52 -1.88 3.84
CA LEU A 157 -7.79 -2.01 4.56
C LEU A 157 -8.51 -3.33 4.25
N LEU A 158 -8.60 -3.69 2.97
CA LEU A 158 -9.21 -4.94 2.56
C LEU A 158 -8.44 -6.15 3.13
N THR A 159 -7.12 -6.10 3.06
CA THR A 159 -6.23 -7.16 3.57
C THR A 159 -6.37 -7.30 5.07
N THR A 160 -6.32 -6.20 5.82
CA THR A 160 -6.52 -6.18 7.27
C THR A 160 -7.89 -6.72 7.64
N VAL A 161 -8.96 -6.30 6.97
CA VAL A 161 -10.32 -6.79 7.26
C VAL A 161 -10.42 -8.29 6.99
N GLU A 162 -9.77 -8.81 5.94
CA GLU A 162 -9.77 -10.24 5.69
C GLU A 162 -8.99 -11.03 6.74
N ILE A 163 -7.81 -10.56 7.12
CA ILE A 163 -6.96 -11.19 8.14
C ILE A 163 -7.64 -11.18 9.52
N THR A 164 -8.28 -10.06 9.88
CA THR A 164 -8.80 -9.84 11.24
C THR A 164 -10.24 -10.29 11.43
N LEU A 165 -11.10 -10.12 10.41
CA LEU A 165 -12.54 -10.39 10.50
C LEU A 165 -13.01 -11.52 9.58
N GLY A 166 -12.17 -11.93 8.62
CA GLY A 166 -12.44 -13.03 7.70
C GLY A 166 -13.02 -12.61 6.35
N SER A 167 -12.95 -13.54 5.40
CA SER A 167 -13.27 -13.32 3.98
C SER A 167 -14.71 -12.91 3.69
N ALA A 168 -15.66 -13.24 4.56
CA ALA A 168 -17.05 -12.83 4.40
C ALA A 168 -17.22 -11.31 4.49
N TYR A 169 -16.46 -10.64 5.37
CA TYR A 169 -16.46 -9.19 5.48
C TYR A 169 -15.61 -8.53 4.40
N ALA A 170 -14.42 -9.08 4.11
CA ALA A 170 -13.58 -8.59 3.02
C ALA A 170 -14.30 -8.63 1.66
N SER A 171 -15.06 -9.71 1.37
CA SER A 171 -15.86 -9.82 0.15
C SER A 171 -16.91 -8.70 0.01
N LYS A 172 -17.44 -8.17 1.12
CA LYS A 172 -18.36 -7.01 1.09
C LYS A 172 -17.63 -5.74 0.67
N LEU A 173 -16.37 -5.58 1.08
CA LEU A 173 -15.52 -4.47 0.64
C LEU A 173 -15.14 -4.60 -0.83
N VAL A 174 -14.72 -5.80 -1.28
CA VAL A 174 -14.48 -6.10 -2.70
C VAL A 174 -15.68 -5.69 -3.55
N THR A 175 -16.88 -6.10 -3.14
CA THR A 175 -18.12 -5.76 -3.87
C THR A 175 -18.34 -4.26 -3.99
N ALA A 176 -17.99 -3.48 -2.96
CA ALA A 176 -18.09 -2.03 -2.98
C ALA A 176 -16.99 -1.37 -3.83
N LEU A 177 -15.82 -2.00 -3.91
CA LEU A 177 -14.67 -1.54 -4.69
C LEU A 177 -14.77 -1.92 -6.17
N ASN A 178 -15.51 -2.98 -6.52
CA ASN A 178 -15.61 -3.53 -7.88
C ASN A 178 -15.78 -2.48 -9.00
N PRO A 179 -16.67 -1.49 -8.89
CA PRO A 179 -16.84 -0.49 -9.95
C PRO A 179 -15.61 0.40 -10.19
N TRP A 180 -14.72 0.48 -9.19
CA TRP A 180 -13.58 1.39 -9.13
C TRP A 180 -12.23 0.70 -9.33
N ILE A 181 -12.20 -0.63 -9.52
CA ILE A 181 -10.96 -1.38 -9.70
C ILE A 181 -10.12 -0.83 -10.87
N PRO A 182 -10.67 -0.48 -12.05
CA PRO A 182 -9.86 0.08 -13.12
C PRO A 182 -9.16 1.39 -12.73
N ASP A 183 -9.86 2.28 -12.02
CA ASP A 183 -9.29 3.54 -11.53
C ASP A 183 -8.23 3.30 -10.44
N LEU A 184 -8.46 2.31 -9.57
CA LEU A 184 -7.49 1.86 -8.57
C LEU A 184 -6.20 1.38 -9.26
N VAL A 185 -6.32 0.55 -10.29
CA VAL A 185 -5.18 0.04 -11.08
C VAL A 185 -4.36 1.17 -11.70
N LEU A 186 -5.03 2.19 -12.25
CA LEU A 186 -4.34 3.37 -12.78
C LEU A 186 -3.62 4.18 -11.69
N ALA A 187 -4.18 4.22 -10.48
CA ALA A 187 -3.59 4.88 -9.33
C ALA A 187 -2.46 4.06 -8.67
N LEU A 188 -2.32 2.75 -8.94
CA LEU A 188 -1.28 1.92 -8.35
C LEU A 188 0.08 1.98 -9.08
N GLY A 189 0.11 2.38 -10.35
CA GLY A 189 1.34 2.33 -11.14
C GLY A 189 1.43 3.45 -12.19
N PRO A 190 0.52 3.51 -13.17
CA PRO A 190 0.57 4.52 -14.24
C PRO A 190 0.63 5.96 -13.76
N CYS A 191 -0.07 6.30 -12.66
CA CYS A 191 0.02 7.62 -12.06
C CYS A 191 1.41 7.91 -11.46
N PHE A 192 2.12 6.88 -11.01
CA PHE A 192 3.43 6.98 -10.39
C PHE A 192 4.54 7.23 -11.44
N ILE A 193 4.31 6.81 -12.69
CA ILE A 193 5.24 6.95 -13.81
C ILE A 193 5.00 8.19 -14.66
N ASN A 194 3.72 8.56 -14.90
CA ASN A 194 3.35 9.55 -15.92
C ASN A 194 3.60 11.01 -15.46
N ASN A 195 4.86 11.35 -15.19
CA ASN A 195 5.39 12.71 -15.11
C ASN A 195 6.18 12.99 -16.39
N ASN A 196 5.47 13.48 -17.42
CA ASN A 196 6.11 14.24 -18.50
C ASN A 196 6.45 15.65 -17.97
N MET A 197 7.25 15.75 -16.92
CA MET A 197 7.86 17.00 -16.50
C MET A 197 9.35 16.74 -16.47
N GLU A 198 10.06 17.60 -17.18
CA GLU A 198 11.49 17.63 -17.50
C GLU A 198 12.37 17.76 -16.24
N GLU A 199 12.18 16.90 -15.24
CA GLU A 199 13.00 16.80 -14.04
C GLU A 199 13.98 15.62 -14.20
N GLU A 200 15.26 15.91 -13.97
CA GLU A 200 16.40 15.01 -14.12
C GLU A 200 16.10 13.61 -13.54
N GLU A 201 16.31 12.56 -14.34
CA GLU A 201 15.80 11.19 -14.12
C GLU A 201 16.22 10.58 -12.76
N GLU A 202 17.35 11.01 -12.19
CA GLU A 202 17.91 10.53 -10.91
C GLU A 202 17.15 11.02 -9.68
N ASP A 203 16.73 12.30 -9.67
CA ASP A 203 15.92 12.89 -8.60
C ASP A 203 14.53 12.22 -8.53
N SER A 204 14.06 11.75 -9.69
CA SER A 204 12.76 11.11 -9.87
C SER A 204 12.69 9.70 -9.25
N TYR A 205 13.72 8.86 -9.45
CA TYR A 205 13.76 7.51 -8.85
C TYR A 205 13.96 7.60 -7.34
N THR A 206 14.92 8.39 -6.88
CA THR A 206 15.27 8.53 -5.45
C THR A 206 14.08 9.05 -4.63
N SER A 207 13.35 10.04 -5.15
CA SER A 207 12.13 10.56 -4.52
C SER A 207 11.06 9.47 -4.37
N ARG A 208 10.78 8.71 -5.43
CA ARG A 208 9.80 7.61 -5.42
C ARG A 208 10.20 6.47 -4.49
N PHE A 209 11.48 6.11 -4.50
CA PHE A 209 12.05 5.10 -3.60
C PHE A 209 11.87 5.50 -2.13
N ASN A 210 12.24 6.74 -1.79
CA ASN A 210 12.08 7.27 -0.44
C ASN A 210 10.61 7.35 -0.02
N HIS A 211 9.72 7.74 -0.93
CA HIS A 211 8.28 7.74 -0.69
C HIS A 211 7.76 6.34 -0.35
N ILE A 212 8.04 5.33 -1.18
CA ILE A 212 7.64 3.93 -0.92
C ILE A 212 8.30 3.38 0.34
N LYS A 213 9.53 3.78 0.65
CA LYS A 213 10.20 3.38 1.89
C LYS A 213 9.46 3.89 3.13
N LEU A 214 8.96 5.13 3.08
CA LEU A 214 8.18 5.76 4.16
C LEU A 214 6.74 5.23 4.23
N CYS A 215 6.10 5.04 3.09
CA CYS A 215 4.69 4.65 2.96
C CYS A 215 4.56 3.26 2.32
N PHE A 216 5.29 2.28 2.86
CA PHE A 216 5.33 0.95 2.26
C PHE A 216 3.97 0.25 2.32
N PRO A 217 3.41 -0.20 1.18
CA PRO A 217 2.10 -0.85 1.12
C PRO A 217 2.15 -2.26 1.71
N THR A 218 1.40 -2.50 2.78
CA THR A 218 1.49 -3.77 3.54
C THR A 218 0.79 -4.93 2.84
N TRP A 219 -0.21 -4.66 2.01
CA TRP A 219 -0.92 -5.65 1.19
C TRP A 219 0.02 -6.36 0.22
N LEU A 220 1.06 -5.67 -0.28
CA LEU A 220 2.07 -6.27 -1.15
C LEU A 220 2.90 -7.34 -0.43
N LEU A 221 3.21 -7.16 0.86
CA LEU A 221 3.88 -8.20 1.66
C LEU A 221 2.98 -9.43 1.82
N THR A 222 1.69 -9.21 2.00
CA THR A 222 0.71 -10.29 2.08
C THR A 222 0.60 -11.02 0.74
N CYS A 223 0.58 -10.30 -0.38
CA CYS A 223 0.61 -10.91 -1.71
C CYS A 223 1.89 -11.71 -1.95
N ALA A 224 3.05 -11.19 -1.56
CA ALA A 224 4.32 -11.92 -1.67
C ALA A 224 4.31 -13.23 -0.86
N LYS A 225 3.80 -13.19 0.38
CA LYS A 225 3.63 -14.40 1.20
C LYS A 225 2.67 -15.42 0.59
N LEU A 226 1.54 -14.95 0.05
CA LEU A 226 0.58 -15.80 -0.65
C LEU A 226 1.21 -16.43 -1.90
N GLU A 227 2.04 -15.69 -2.63
CA GLU A 227 2.73 -16.20 -3.81
C GLU A 227 3.69 -17.34 -3.46
N LEU A 228 4.52 -17.16 -2.42
CA LEU A 228 5.44 -18.20 -1.97
C LEU A 228 4.71 -19.44 -1.46
N HIS A 229 3.58 -19.25 -0.76
CA HIS A 229 2.77 -20.37 -0.28
C HIS A 229 2.14 -21.15 -1.44
N GLU A 230 1.73 -20.49 -2.52
CA GLU A 230 1.18 -21.17 -3.69
C GLU A 230 2.22 -21.98 -4.47
N MET A 231 3.52 -21.77 -4.22
CA MET A 231 4.58 -22.62 -4.77
C MET A 231 4.82 -23.89 -3.97
N ASP A 232 4.65 -23.81 -2.65
CA ASP A 232 4.92 -24.91 -1.72
C ASP A 232 3.64 -25.73 -1.55
N ASP A 233 3.21 -26.40 -2.62
CA ASP A 233 2.04 -27.30 -2.68
C ASP A 233 2.12 -28.48 -1.68
N THR A 234 3.19 -28.55 -0.89
CA THR A 234 3.54 -29.65 0.02
C THR A 234 3.44 -29.34 1.52
N SER A 235 3.30 -28.07 1.94
CA SER A 235 3.19 -27.75 3.36
C SER A 235 1.74 -27.54 3.80
N GLU A 236 1.16 -28.57 4.43
CA GLU A 236 -0.13 -28.51 5.15
C GLU A 236 -0.13 -27.51 6.34
N SER A 237 0.89 -26.68 6.49
CA SER A 237 1.22 -25.94 7.69
C SER A 237 1.35 -24.43 7.48
N SER A 238 0.33 -23.77 6.91
CA SER A 238 -0.13 -22.45 7.38
C SER A 238 -1.44 -22.02 6.71
N HIS A 239 -2.51 -21.86 7.49
CA HIS A 239 -3.86 -21.55 7.02
C HIS A 239 -4.06 -20.06 6.60
N LEU A 240 -3.10 -19.42 5.91
CA LEU A 240 -3.33 -18.05 5.41
C LEU A 240 -4.23 -18.09 4.15
N GLN A 241 -5.50 -18.42 4.34
CA GLN A 241 -6.51 -18.40 3.29
C GLN A 241 -7.13 -17.01 3.21
N LEU A 242 -6.70 -16.24 2.20
CA LEU A 242 -7.25 -14.92 1.89
C LEU A 242 -7.96 -14.92 0.52
N PRO A 243 -9.06 -15.70 0.35
CA PRO A 243 -9.73 -15.86 -0.94
C PRO A 243 -10.31 -14.56 -1.51
N ALA A 244 -10.70 -13.59 -0.69
CA ALA A 244 -11.20 -12.32 -1.20
C ALA A 244 -10.07 -11.47 -1.80
N LEU A 245 -8.93 -11.38 -1.10
CA LEU A 245 -7.71 -10.75 -1.61
C LEU A 245 -7.19 -11.47 -2.86
N LYS A 246 -7.13 -12.80 -2.86
CA LYS A 246 -6.73 -13.59 -4.05
C LYS A 246 -7.61 -13.24 -5.25
N ARG A 247 -8.94 -13.25 -5.08
CA ARG A 247 -9.87 -12.90 -6.17
C ARG A 247 -9.67 -11.48 -6.68
N LEU A 248 -9.44 -10.52 -5.77
CA LEU A 248 -9.19 -9.13 -6.15
C LEU A 248 -7.86 -8.99 -6.89
N ARG A 249 -6.79 -9.62 -6.39
CA ARG A 249 -5.48 -9.72 -7.04
C ARG A 249 -5.62 -10.27 -8.45
N ASP A 250 -6.33 -11.38 -8.62
CA ASP A 250 -6.50 -12.02 -9.93
C ASP A 250 -7.31 -11.12 -10.88
N THR A 251 -8.30 -10.38 -10.35
CA THR A 251 -9.03 -9.36 -11.11
C THR A 251 -8.10 -8.24 -11.57
N ILE A 252 -7.27 -7.70 -10.67
CA ILE A 252 -6.26 -6.67 -10.99
C ILE A 252 -5.30 -7.20 -12.06
N VAL A 253 -4.73 -8.39 -11.88
CA VAL A 253 -3.82 -9.02 -12.85
C VAL A 253 -4.47 -9.13 -14.23
N SER A 254 -5.72 -9.59 -14.30
CA SER A 254 -6.44 -9.71 -15.58
C SER A 254 -6.66 -8.37 -16.28
N LEU A 255 -6.89 -7.28 -15.54
CA LEU A 255 -7.05 -5.94 -16.08
C LEU A 255 -5.71 -5.36 -16.56
N VAL A 256 -4.64 -5.60 -15.81
CA VAL A 256 -3.30 -5.06 -16.09
C VAL A 256 -2.71 -5.69 -17.34
N LYS A 257 -2.84 -7.01 -17.52
CA LYS A 257 -2.32 -7.74 -18.70
C LYS A 257 -2.82 -7.21 -20.05
N GLY A 258 -3.97 -6.53 -20.07
CA GLY A 258 -4.52 -5.95 -21.29
C GLY A 258 -3.80 -4.70 -21.80
N ASN A 259 -2.84 -4.13 -21.06
CA ASN A 259 -2.18 -2.86 -21.42
C ASN A 259 -0.72 -2.81 -20.95
N SER A 260 0.24 -2.85 -21.90
CA SER A 260 1.68 -2.86 -21.61
C SER A 260 2.15 -1.66 -20.78
N LYS A 261 1.57 -0.46 -20.98
CA LYS A 261 1.90 0.72 -20.16
C LYS A 261 1.44 0.59 -18.72
N VAL A 262 0.35 -0.14 -18.47
CA VAL A 262 -0.14 -0.39 -17.12
C VAL A 262 0.71 -1.47 -16.43
N VAL A 263 1.11 -2.49 -17.18
CA VAL A 263 2.08 -3.50 -16.73
C VAL A 263 3.40 -2.82 -16.35
N ASP A 264 3.95 -1.97 -17.21
CA ASP A 264 5.18 -1.20 -16.97
C ASP A 264 5.04 -0.32 -15.71
N GLY A 265 3.92 0.40 -15.62
CA GLY A 265 3.33 1.04 -14.43
C GLY A 265 3.58 0.32 -13.12
N ILE A 266 2.91 -0.81 -13.00
CA ILE A 266 2.82 -1.57 -11.75
C ILE A 266 4.10 -2.37 -11.52
N GLY A 267 4.72 -2.88 -12.58
CA GLY A 267 5.98 -3.61 -12.50
C GLY A 267 7.11 -2.73 -11.96
N TYR A 268 7.20 -1.46 -12.40
CA TYR A 268 8.16 -0.51 -11.85
C TYR A 268 7.97 -0.30 -10.33
N VAL A 269 6.73 -0.13 -9.88
CA VAL A 269 6.42 -0.03 -8.44
C VAL A 269 6.83 -1.31 -7.69
N LEU A 270 6.54 -2.49 -8.25
CA LEU A 270 6.94 -3.78 -7.64
C LEU A 270 8.46 -3.95 -7.56
N LEU A 271 9.21 -3.44 -8.54
CA LEU A 271 10.68 -3.43 -8.51
C LEU A 271 11.20 -2.48 -7.42
N ILE A 272 10.63 -1.28 -7.28
CA ILE A 272 10.98 -0.38 -6.17
C ILE A 272 10.65 -1.01 -4.81
N CYS A 273 9.46 -1.61 -4.66
CA CYS A 273 9.09 -2.31 -3.43
C CYS A 273 10.07 -3.45 -3.11
N SER A 274 10.50 -4.20 -4.12
CA SER A 274 11.52 -5.24 -3.97
C SER A 274 12.85 -4.64 -3.49
N ALA A 275 13.31 -3.53 -4.07
CA ALA A 275 14.52 -2.84 -3.63
C ALA A 275 14.43 -2.36 -2.16
N VAL A 276 13.27 -1.83 -1.74
CA VAL A 276 13.03 -1.48 -0.33
C VAL A 276 13.06 -2.73 0.57
N CYS A 277 12.52 -3.86 0.13
CA CYS A 277 12.58 -5.12 0.87
C CYS A 277 14.02 -5.65 1.00
N ILE A 278 14.87 -5.46 -0.02
CA ILE A 278 16.30 -5.79 0.06
C ILE A 278 16.98 -4.95 1.16
N GLU A 279 16.77 -3.63 1.19
CA GLU A 279 17.33 -2.77 2.26
C GLU A 279 16.86 -3.18 3.66
N LYS A 280 15.61 -3.64 3.77
CA LYS A 280 15.01 -4.12 5.03
C LYS A 280 15.41 -5.57 5.36
N LYS A 281 16.19 -6.24 4.49
CA LYS A 281 16.59 -7.65 4.60
C LYS A 281 15.40 -8.63 4.65
N ASP A 282 14.28 -8.29 4.02
CA ASP A 282 13.12 -9.18 3.87
C ASP A 282 13.17 -9.92 2.54
N TYR A 283 14.11 -10.87 2.41
CA TYR A 283 14.33 -11.60 1.16
C TYR A 283 13.19 -12.54 0.78
N SER A 284 12.34 -12.91 1.75
CA SER A 284 11.11 -13.66 1.45
C SER A 284 10.13 -12.76 0.71
N ALA A 285 9.95 -11.51 1.14
CA ALA A 285 9.15 -10.54 0.40
C ALA A 285 9.75 -10.25 -0.99
N VAL A 286 11.07 -10.09 -1.11
CA VAL A 286 11.74 -9.89 -2.41
C VAL A 286 11.39 -11.00 -3.40
N LEU A 287 11.60 -12.26 -3.00
CA LEU A 287 11.29 -13.40 -3.86
C LEU A 287 9.80 -13.46 -4.24
N GLY A 288 8.91 -13.26 -3.26
CA GLY A 288 7.46 -13.31 -3.51
C GLY A 288 6.98 -12.19 -4.44
N LEU A 289 7.52 -10.96 -4.30
CA LEU A 289 7.18 -9.84 -5.19
C LEU A 289 7.69 -10.05 -6.61
N LEU A 290 8.94 -10.50 -6.76
CA LEU A 290 9.52 -10.76 -8.09
C LEU A 290 8.85 -11.93 -8.78
N ARG A 291 8.45 -12.98 -8.04
CA ARG A 291 7.62 -14.05 -8.60
C ARG A 291 6.27 -13.55 -9.05
N PHE A 292 5.58 -12.77 -8.21
CA PHE A 292 4.31 -12.18 -8.59
C PHE A 292 4.44 -11.34 -9.88
N LEU A 293 5.50 -10.54 -10.00
CA LEU A 293 5.80 -9.78 -11.21
C LEU A 293 6.08 -10.68 -12.42
N CYS A 294 7.10 -11.53 -12.35
CA CYS A 294 7.59 -12.28 -13.50
C CYS A 294 6.65 -13.43 -13.91
N VAL A 295 6.09 -14.14 -12.93
CA VAL A 295 5.29 -15.34 -13.17
C VAL A 295 3.84 -14.96 -13.42
N LYS A 296 3.23 -14.18 -12.51
CA LYS A 296 1.79 -13.88 -12.60
C LYS A 296 1.46 -12.68 -13.47
N LEU A 297 2.17 -11.58 -13.34
CA LEU A 297 1.85 -10.36 -14.08
C LEU A 297 2.30 -10.48 -15.54
N LEU A 298 3.53 -10.93 -15.77
CA LEU A 298 4.10 -11.11 -17.10
C LEU A 298 3.74 -12.46 -17.76
N SER A 299 3.09 -13.38 -17.04
CA SER A 299 2.68 -14.71 -17.57
C SER A 299 3.84 -15.52 -18.13
N ARG A 300 4.97 -15.58 -17.43
CA ARG A 300 6.15 -16.35 -17.87
C ARG A 300 6.00 -17.86 -17.67
N GLU A 301 4.80 -18.33 -17.36
CA GLU A 301 4.50 -19.74 -17.23
C GLU A 301 4.37 -20.35 -18.62
N GLU A 302 5.47 -20.95 -19.06
CA GLU A 302 5.54 -22.00 -20.08
C GLU A 302 5.35 -21.48 -21.53
N GLU A 303 6.41 -21.54 -22.35
CA GLU A 303 6.44 -21.31 -23.82
C GLU A 303 6.63 -19.87 -24.36
N GLY A 304 6.66 -18.84 -23.51
CA GLY A 304 6.99 -17.47 -23.93
C GLY A 304 8.42 -17.05 -23.58
N GLU A 305 9.33 -17.04 -24.55
CA GLU A 305 10.66 -16.43 -24.43
C GLU A 305 10.59 -14.89 -24.39
N ASP A 306 9.82 -14.29 -23.49
CA ASP A 306 9.85 -12.83 -23.34
C ASP A 306 11.10 -12.42 -22.54
N ARG A 307 12.26 -12.62 -23.19
CA ARG A 307 13.59 -12.25 -22.70
C ARG A 307 13.81 -10.73 -22.72
N GLU A 308 12.93 -10.00 -23.39
CA GLU A 308 13.21 -8.65 -23.87
C GLU A 308 12.43 -7.53 -23.15
N TRP A 309 11.48 -7.87 -22.25
CA TRP A 309 10.58 -6.89 -21.59
C TRP A 309 10.14 -5.78 -22.56
N LYS A 310 9.77 -6.19 -23.77
CA LYS A 310 9.60 -5.28 -24.89
C LYS A 310 8.42 -4.35 -24.59
N GLU A 311 8.62 -3.04 -24.76
CA GLU A 311 7.65 -1.98 -24.41
C GLU A 311 7.47 -1.70 -22.91
N LEU A 312 8.28 -2.32 -22.03
CA LEU A 312 8.30 -2.07 -20.58
C LEU A 312 9.49 -1.17 -20.20
N ASP A 313 9.55 0.02 -20.81
CA ASP A 313 10.71 0.90 -20.73
C ASP A 313 11.02 1.36 -19.29
N THR A 314 10.00 1.64 -18.49
CA THR A 314 10.23 2.13 -17.12
C THR A 314 10.77 1.03 -16.21
N MET A 315 10.25 -0.19 -16.34
CA MET A 315 10.78 -1.36 -15.66
C MET A 315 12.24 -1.61 -16.05
N LEU A 316 12.56 -1.51 -17.34
CA LEU A 316 13.92 -1.65 -17.84
C LEU A 316 14.88 -0.60 -17.27
N VAL A 317 14.44 0.65 -17.13
CA VAL A 317 15.24 1.73 -16.48
C VAL A 317 15.50 1.43 -15.00
N SER A 318 14.59 0.76 -14.29
CA SER A 318 14.80 0.35 -12.89
C SER A 318 15.64 -0.92 -12.72
N LEU A 319 15.91 -1.67 -13.78
CA LEU A 319 16.61 -2.94 -13.65
C LEU A 319 18.06 -2.78 -13.14
N PRO A 320 18.85 -1.77 -13.57
CA PRO A 320 20.18 -1.49 -13.03
C PRO A 320 20.21 -1.07 -11.56
N SER A 321 19.10 -0.62 -10.97
CA SER A 321 19.08 -0.28 -9.54
C SER A 321 18.86 -1.52 -8.67
N ILE A 322 18.05 -2.48 -9.12
CA ILE A 322 17.68 -3.65 -8.32
C ILE A 322 18.60 -4.86 -8.52
N TYR A 323 19.00 -5.16 -9.76
CA TYR A 323 19.77 -6.38 -10.04
C TYR A 323 21.12 -6.40 -9.31
N PRO A 324 21.94 -5.33 -9.36
CA PRO A 324 23.19 -5.27 -8.61
C PRO A 324 23.00 -5.29 -7.09
N MET A 325 21.87 -4.76 -6.57
CA MET A 325 21.54 -4.90 -5.15
C MET A 325 21.42 -6.38 -4.79
N ILE A 326 20.69 -7.18 -5.57
CA ILE A 326 20.57 -8.63 -5.30
C ILE A 326 21.94 -9.32 -5.33
N GLU A 327 22.77 -9.04 -6.34
CA GLU A 327 24.11 -9.65 -6.47
C GLU A 327 25.03 -9.31 -5.29
N ARG A 328 25.08 -8.03 -4.91
CA ARG A 328 25.87 -7.58 -3.76
C ARG A 328 25.46 -8.32 -2.50
N GLU A 329 24.15 -8.46 -2.32
CA GLU A 329 23.53 -9.08 -1.17
C GLU A 329 23.74 -10.62 -1.16
N ILE A 330 23.92 -11.27 -2.31
CA ILE A 330 24.32 -12.69 -2.37
C ILE A 330 25.79 -12.88 -1.97
N GLY A 331 26.66 -11.93 -2.31
CA GLY A 331 28.09 -12.00 -2.02
C GLY A 331 28.50 -11.76 -0.56
N GLU A 332 27.58 -11.30 0.29
CA GLU A 332 27.82 -11.11 1.73
C GLU A 332 27.62 -12.44 2.49
N GLU A 333 28.54 -12.79 3.41
CA GLU A 333 28.43 -13.99 4.24
C GLU A 333 27.14 -13.98 5.07
N ARG A 334 26.15 -14.80 4.66
CA ARG A 334 24.81 -14.85 5.26
C ARG A 334 24.26 -16.26 5.41
N ASP A 335 23.13 -16.34 6.09
CA ASP A 335 22.36 -17.55 6.27
C ASP A 335 22.02 -18.21 4.91
N GLU A 336 22.22 -19.53 4.81
CA GLU A 336 22.07 -20.28 3.56
C GLU A 336 20.64 -20.22 3.00
N GLU A 337 19.62 -20.12 3.86
CA GLU A 337 18.21 -19.97 3.45
C GLU A 337 17.96 -18.61 2.80
N GLU A 338 18.52 -17.56 3.40
CA GLU A 338 18.44 -16.19 2.89
C GLU A 338 19.13 -16.05 1.53
N VAL A 339 20.34 -16.62 1.40
CA VAL A 339 21.08 -16.64 0.13
C VAL A 339 20.28 -17.36 -0.94
N ARG A 340 19.72 -18.54 -0.64
CA ARG A 340 18.93 -19.30 -1.63
C ARG A 340 17.70 -18.54 -2.13
N LYS A 341 17.04 -17.78 -1.26
CA LYS A 341 15.90 -16.92 -1.66
C LYS A 341 16.34 -15.81 -2.59
N LEU A 342 17.49 -15.18 -2.32
CA LEU A 342 18.07 -14.16 -3.19
C LEU A 342 18.55 -14.73 -4.53
N GLU A 343 19.15 -15.92 -4.54
CA GLU A 343 19.52 -16.61 -5.78
C GLU A 343 18.27 -16.90 -6.63
N ALA A 344 17.20 -17.44 -6.02
CA ALA A 344 15.94 -17.67 -6.71
C ALA A 344 15.32 -16.36 -7.26
N ALA A 345 15.46 -15.26 -6.52
CA ALA A 345 15.03 -13.93 -6.95
C ALA A 345 15.87 -13.41 -8.14
N ARG A 346 17.20 -13.60 -8.09
CA ARG A 346 18.13 -13.26 -9.18
C ARG A 346 17.76 -14.00 -10.46
N GLU A 347 17.49 -15.30 -10.40
CA GLU A 347 17.16 -16.12 -11.58
C GLU A 347 15.91 -15.62 -12.32
N LEU A 348 14.98 -14.96 -11.64
CA LEU A 348 13.79 -14.37 -12.29
C LEU A 348 14.15 -13.18 -13.19
N LEU A 349 15.13 -12.38 -12.79
CA LEU A 349 15.57 -11.17 -13.50
C LEU A 349 16.73 -11.43 -14.47
N LEU A 350 17.54 -12.47 -14.22
CA LEU A 350 18.74 -12.81 -14.98
C LEU A 350 18.54 -12.83 -16.51
N PRO A 351 17.46 -13.40 -17.06
CA PRO A 351 17.31 -13.47 -18.53
C PRO A 351 17.13 -12.10 -19.18
N VAL A 352 16.42 -11.18 -18.51
CA VAL A 352 16.21 -9.80 -18.98
C VAL A 352 17.48 -8.98 -18.81
N TRP A 353 18.16 -9.16 -17.67
CA TRP A 353 19.46 -8.54 -17.42
C TRP A 353 20.47 -8.93 -18.49
N THR A 354 20.64 -10.22 -18.76
CA THR A 354 21.62 -10.73 -19.72
C THR A 354 21.35 -10.22 -21.13
N TYR A 355 20.09 -10.25 -21.58
CA TYR A 355 19.70 -9.72 -22.88
C TYR A 355 20.06 -8.24 -23.04
N HIS A 356 19.75 -7.40 -22.05
CA HIS A 356 19.99 -5.97 -22.18
C HIS A 356 21.42 -5.51 -21.88
N VAL A 357 22.16 -6.23 -21.04
CA VAL A 357 23.59 -5.96 -20.79
C VAL A 357 24.45 -6.43 -21.97
N TYR A 358 24.23 -7.64 -22.47
CA TYR A 358 25.16 -8.28 -23.41
C TYR A 358 24.69 -8.28 -24.86
N GLU A 359 23.39 -8.43 -25.13
CA GLU A 359 22.89 -8.54 -26.52
C GLU A 359 22.55 -7.18 -27.13
N THR A 360 21.98 -6.26 -26.34
CA THR A 360 21.65 -4.90 -26.82
C THR A 360 22.63 -3.82 -26.37
N GLY A 361 23.50 -4.10 -25.39
CA GLY A 361 24.48 -3.14 -24.86
C GLY A 361 23.87 -1.94 -24.14
N ARG A 362 22.56 -1.97 -23.82
CA ARG A 362 21.79 -0.84 -23.23
C ARG A 362 22.38 -0.36 -21.90
N PHE A 363 23.02 -1.26 -21.14
CA PHE A 363 23.58 -0.96 -19.83
C PHE A 363 25.12 -0.87 -19.78
N ARG A 364 25.82 -1.11 -20.90
CA ARG A 364 27.31 -1.05 -20.96
C ARG A 364 27.90 0.36 -20.88
N MET A 365 27.09 1.40 -21.03
CA MET A 365 27.52 2.80 -20.96
C MET A 365 27.62 3.36 -19.52
N MET A 366 27.31 2.57 -18.47
CA MET A 366 27.37 3.03 -17.07
C MET A 366 28.68 2.70 -16.34
N GLU A 367 29.61 1.96 -16.95
CA GLU A 367 30.88 1.55 -16.29
C GLU A 367 32.13 2.28 -16.80
N GLU A 368 32.01 3.29 -17.66
CA GLU A 368 33.17 4.04 -18.19
C GLU A 368 33.19 5.52 -17.77
N GLU A 369 32.97 5.84 -16.49
CA GLU A 369 33.47 7.10 -15.90
C GLU A 369 33.96 6.85 -14.47
N GLU A 370 35.26 6.53 -14.33
CA GLU A 370 36.22 7.17 -13.41
C GLU A 370 37.58 6.43 -13.45
N GLU A 371 38.49 6.95 -14.29
CA GLU A 371 39.96 6.90 -14.08
C GLU A 371 40.43 8.20 -13.40
#